data_AF-A0A8C9HIZ4-F1
#
_entry.id   AF-A0A8C9HIZ4-F1
#
_cell.length_a   1.000
_cell.length_b   1.000
_cell.length_c   1.000
_cell.angle_alpha   90.00
_cell.angle_beta   90.00
_cell.angle_gamma   90.00
#
_symmetry.space_group_name_H-M   'P 1'
#
loop_
_entity.id
_entity.type
_entity.pdbx_description
1 polymer ?
#
loop_
_entity_poly.entity_id
_entity_poly.type
_entity_poly.pdbx_seq_one_letter_code
_entity_poly.pdbx_strand_id
1 'polypeptide(L)'
;MHVYALVVVSYFLITRGIIYDVIVEPPSVGSMPDEHGHQRPVAFLAYRVNGQYIMEGLASGFLLTMGGLGFIIVDQSNAPNIPKLNRFLLLFIGFVCVLLSFFMARVFMRMKLPGYLMG
;
A
#
# COMPACT_ATOMS: atom_id res chain seq x y z
N MET A 1 -15.62 17.96 3.99
CA MET A 1 -14.79 16.83 4.50
C MET A 1 -15.44 15.46 4.31
N HIS A 2 -16.75 15.27 4.52
CA HIS A 2 -17.39 13.94 4.35
C HIS A 2 -17.30 13.37 2.93
N VAL A 3 -17.51 14.20 1.90
CA VAL A 3 -17.34 13.77 0.49
C VAL A 3 -15.88 13.38 0.21
N TYR A 4 -14.93 14.12 0.75
CA TYR A 4 -13.51 13.80 0.63
C TYR A 4 -13.17 12.44 1.25
N ALA A 5 -13.67 12.16 2.46
CA ALA A 5 -13.49 10.87 3.11
C ALA A 5 -14.08 9.71 2.28
N LEU A 6 -15.27 9.90 1.68
CA LEU A 6 -15.87 8.90 0.79
C LEU A 6 -15.01 8.64 -0.45
N VAL A 7 -14.40 9.68 -1.04
CA VAL A 7 -13.51 9.55 -2.20
C VAL A 7 -12.21 8.83 -1.83
N VAL A 8 -11.64 9.09 -0.64
CA VAL A 8 -10.44 8.36 -0.18
C VAL A 8 -10.75 6.88 0.08
N VAL A 9 -11.92 6.58 0.67
CA VAL A 9 -12.38 5.21 0.88
C VAL A 9 -12.62 4.50 -0.45
N SER A 10 -13.29 5.15 -1.42
CA SER A 10 -13.49 4.54 -2.73
C SER A 10 -12.17 4.32 -3.47
N TYR A 11 -11.22 5.25 -3.37
CA TYR A 11 -9.87 5.09 -3.90
C TYR A 11 -9.17 3.85 -3.32
N PHE A 12 -9.22 3.64 -2.01
CA PHE A 12 -8.69 2.43 -1.36
C PHE A 12 -9.32 1.15 -1.93
N LEU A 13 -10.65 1.11 -2.02
CA LEU A 13 -11.38 -0.09 -2.46
C LEU A 13 -11.09 -0.46 -3.91
N ILE A 14 -11.05 0.54 -4.80
CA ILE A 14 -10.77 0.34 -6.22
C ILE A 14 -9.31 -0.08 -6.41
N THR A 15 -8.37 0.60 -5.75
CA THR A 15 -6.93 0.34 -5.90
C THR A 15 -6.52 -1.00 -5.30
N ARG A 16 -7.18 -1.46 -4.23
CA ARG A 16 -7.03 -2.82 -3.71
C ARG A 16 -7.37 -3.88 -4.77
N GLY A 17 -8.21 -3.57 -5.76
CA GLY A 17 -8.60 -4.50 -6.80
C GLY A 17 -9.90 -5.25 -6.51
N ILE A 18 -10.89 -4.62 -5.85
CA ILE A 18 -12.18 -5.26 -5.56
C ILE A 18 -12.87 -5.82 -6.82
N ILE A 19 -12.69 -5.16 -7.97
CA ILE A 19 -13.23 -5.64 -9.26
C ILE A 19 -12.54 -6.94 -9.68
N TYR A 20 -11.23 -7.04 -9.47
CA TYR A 20 -10.47 -8.26 -9.74
C TYR A 20 -10.88 -9.38 -8.80
N ASP A 21 -11.05 -9.07 -7.51
CA ASP A 21 -11.51 -10.03 -6.50
C ASP A 21 -12.88 -10.62 -6.88
N VAL A 22 -13.81 -9.81 -7.41
CA VAL A 22 -15.16 -10.25 -7.82
C VAL A 22 -15.16 -11.07 -9.12
N ILE A 23 -14.30 -10.73 -10.09
CA ILE A 23 -14.30 -11.42 -11.39
C ILE A 23 -13.52 -12.74 -11.34
N VAL A 24 -12.38 -12.73 -10.65
CA VAL A 24 -11.39 -13.82 -10.70
C VAL A 24 -11.46 -14.72 -9.47
N GLU A 25 -12.06 -14.24 -8.38
CA GLU A 25 -12.15 -14.95 -7.09
C GLU A 25 -10.81 -15.60 -6.67
N PRO A 26 -9.68 -14.84 -6.65
CA PRO A 26 -8.38 -15.39 -6.31
C PRO A 26 -8.33 -15.83 -4.84
N PRO A 27 -7.50 -16.82 -4.48
CA PRO A 27 -7.32 -17.20 -3.09
C PRO A 27 -6.71 -16.03 -2.30
N SER A 28 -6.94 -16.01 -0.98
CA SER A 28 -6.48 -14.90 -0.14
C SER A 28 -4.95 -14.83 -0.03
N VAL A 29 -4.29 -16.00 0.04
CA VAL A 29 -2.85 -16.18 0.15
C VAL A 29 -2.47 -17.41 -0.70
N GLY A 30 -1.36 -17.35 -1.42
CA GLY A 30 -0.82 -18.50 -2.15
C GLY A 30 -0.07 -19.46 -1.23
N SER A 31 0.30 -20.62 -1.74
CA SER A 31 1.24 -21.52 -1.06
C SER A 31 2.35 -21.94 -2.00
N MET A 32 3.58 -21.98 -1.50
CA MET A 32 4.69 -22.62 -2.20
C MET A 32 5.23 -23.78 -1.37
N PRO A 33 5.51 -24.94 -1.99
CA PRO A 33 6.15 -26.05 -1.31
C PRO A 33 7.58 -25.64 -0.95
N ASP A 34 7.90 -25.78 0.34
CA ASP A 34 9.26 -25.70 0.85
C ASP A 34 10.07 -26.95 0.42
N GLU A 35 11.40 -26.93 0.55
CA GLU A 35 12.27 -28.08 0.22
C GLU A 35 11.89 -29.35 1.00
N HIS A 36 11.23 -29.20 2.15
CA HIS A 36 10.75 -30.28 3.02
C HIS A 36 9.29 -30.68 2.76
N GLY A 37 8.64 -30.15 1.71
CA GLY A 37 7.25 -30.46 1.35
C GLY A 37 6.18 -29.72 2.16
N HIS A 38 6.57 -28.88 3.11
CA HIS A 38 5.63 -28.02 3.84
C HIS A 38 5.15 -26.86 2.97
N GLN A 39 3.85 -26.59 2.96
CA GLN A 39 3.31 -25.43 2.26
C GLN A 39 3.55 -24.16 3.07
N ARG A 40 4.38 -23.25 2.57
CA ARG A 40 4.56 -21.93 3.17
C ARG A 40 3.59 -20.93 2.54
N PRO A 41 2.87 -20.13 3.34
CA PRO A 41 1.98 -19.10 2.81
C PRO A 41 2.80 -18.02 2.11
N VAL A 42 2.44 -17.69 0.88
CA VAL A 42 3.06 -16.64 0.08
C VAL A 42 2.03 -15.56 -0.21
N ALA A 43 2.29 -14.35 0.28
CA ALA A 43 1.38 -13.21 0.15
C ALA A 43 1.42 -12.55 -1.25
N PHE A 44 2.45 -12.82 -2.06
CA PHE A 44 2.66 -12.18 -3.37
C PHE A 44 2.68 -13.18 -4.51
N LEU A 45 2.00 -12.86 -5.60
CA LEU A 45 2.09 -13.64 -6.83
C LEU A 45 3.30 -13.18 -7.66
N ALA A 46 4.46 -13.78 -7.40
CA ALA A 46 5.69 -13.46 -8.14
C ALA A 46 5.57 -13.82 -9.63
N TYR A 47 6.26 -13.06 -10.50
CA TYR A 47 6.36 -13.24 -11.95
C TYR A 47 5.09 -13.00 -12.78
N ARG A 48 3.92 -12.82 -12.15
CA ARG A 48 2.66 -12.54 -12.85
C ARG A 48 2.13 -11.15 -12.50
N VAL A 49 2.44 -10.17 -13.37
CA VAL A 49 2.09 -8.76 -13.14
C VAL A 49 0.58 -8.50 -13.07
N ASN A 50 -0.18 -9.18 -13.93
CA ASN A 50 -1.63 -9.01 -14.03
C ASN A 50 -2.42 -9.89 -13.06
N GLY A 51 -1.73 -10.70 -12.25
CA GLY A 51 -2.35 -11.51 -11.21
C GLY A 51 -2.12 -10.91 -9.84
N GLN A 52 -3.05 -11.15 -8.93
CA GLN A 52 -2.99 -10.58 -7.59
C GLN A 52 -3.73 -11.46 -6.60
N TYR A 53 -3.15 -11.65 -5.40
CA TYR A 53 -3.87 -12.20 -4.26
C TYR A 53 -4.60 -11.11 -3.47
N ILE A 54 -5.65 -11.48 -2.73
CA ILE A 54 -6.44 -10.51 -1.97
C ILE A 54 -5.56 -9.74 -0.96
N MET A 55 -4.64 -10.44 -0.29
CA MET A 55 -3.73 -9.82 0.68
C MET A 55 -2.70 -8.88 0.03
N GLU A 56 -2.23 -9.20 -1.18
CA GLU A 56 -1.34 -8.32 -1.95
C GLU A 56 -2.05 -7.01 -2.31
N GLY A 57 -3.30 -7.10 -2.78
CA GLY A 57 -4.13 -5.93 -3.08
C GLY A 57 -4.44 -5.08 -1.87
N LEU A 58 -4.76 -5.72 -0.75
CA LEU A 58 -5.00 -5.03 0.51
C LEU A 58 -3.79 -4.23 0.97
N ALA A 59 -2.61 -4.85 0.93
CA ALA A 59 -1.37 -4.22 1.35
C ALA A 59 -1.00 -3.05 0.43
N SER A 60 -1.09 -3.21 -0.89
CA SER A 60 -0.76 -2.15 -1.84
C SER A 60 -1.74 -0.97 -1.76
N GLY A 61 -3.05 -1.23 -1.69
CA GLY A 61 -4.07 -0.22 -1.50
C GLY A 61 -3.89 0.58 -0.21
N PHE A 62 -3.53 -0.10 0.89
CA PHE A 62 -3.30 0.54 2.19
C PHE A 62 -2.06 1.44 2.18
N LEU A 63 -0.95 0.99 1.57
CA LEU A 63 0.24 1.83 1.45
C LEU A 63 0.00 3.08 0.61
N LEU A 64 -0.73 2.97 -0.50
CA LEU A 64 -1.01 4.10 -1.37
C LEU A 64 -1.90 5.14 -0.70
N THR A 65 -2.93 4.72 0.04
CA THR A 65 -3.78 5.64 0.80
C THR A 65 -3.05 6.26 1.98
N MET A 66 -2.21 5.49 2.67
CA MET A 66 -1.32 6.00 3.72
C MET A 66 -0.37 7.08 3.18
N GLY A 67 0.26 6.84 2.04
CA GLY A 67 1.14 7.83 1.40
C GLY A 67 0.42 9.12 1.04
N GLY A 68 -0.78 9.01 0.44
CA GLY A 68 -1.63 10.16 0.14
C GLY A 68 -2.04 10.94 1.40
N LEU A 69 -2.47 10.24 2.45
CA LEU A 69 -2.79 10.84 3.75
C LEU A 69 -1.57 11.51 4.39
N GLY A 70 -0.37 10.95 4.21
CA GLY A 70 0.88 11.54 4.66
C GLY A 70 1.09 12.95 4.11
N PHE A 71 0.83 13.17 2.82
CA PHE A 71 0.91 14.51 2.21
C PHE A 71 -0.12 15.49 2.78
N ILE A 72 -1.35 15.04 3.04
CA ILE A 72 -2.38 15.88 3.66
C ILE A 72 -1.98 16.29 5.07
N ILE A 73 -1.38 15.38 5.85
CA ILE A 73 -0.88 15.68 7.20
C ILE A 73 0.23 16.73 7.14
N VAL A 74 1.15 16.62 6.17
CA VAL A 74 2.20 17.62 5.96
C VAL A 74 1.60 18.98 5.61
N ASP A 75 0.62 19.04 4.70
CA ASP A 75 -0.04 20.29 4.33
C ASP A 75 -0.78 20.92 5.52
N GLN A 76 -1.55 20.12 6.26
CA GLN A 76 -2.26 20.56 7.45
C GLN A 76 -1.32 21.06 8.56
N SER A 77 -0.10 20.52 8.65
CA SER A 77 0.90 20.96 9.63
C SER A 77 1.38 22.40 9.40
N ASN A 78 1.28 22.90 8.15
CA ASN A 78 1.66 24.27 7.80
C ASN A 78 0.61 25.32 8.21
N ALA A 79 -0.55 24.91 8.73
CA ALA A 79 -1.58 25.83 9.18
C ALA A 79 -1.06 26.79 10.28
N PRO A 80 -1.43 28.09 10.23
CA PRO A 80 -0.84 29.12 11.08
C PRO A 80 -1.14 28.97 12.58
N ASN A 81 -2.18 28.22 12.96
CA ASN A 81 -2.71 28.14 14.34
C ASN A 81 -2.26 26.92 15.17
N ILE A 82 -1.10 26.31 14.87
CA ILE A 82 -0.61 25.10 15.55
C ILE A 82 0.58 25.44 16.47
N PRO A 83 0.61 24.95 17.73
CA PRO A 83 1.77 25.12 18.61
C PRO A 83 3.03 24.45 18.03
N LYS A 84 4.20 25.08 18.21
CA LYS A 84 5.47 24.73 17.54
C LYS A 84 5.84 23.23 17.65
N LEU A 85 5.65 22.63 18.83
CA LEU A 85 5.98 21.23 19.06
C LEU A 85 5.05 20.28 18.30
N ASN A 86 3.74 20.56 18.28
CA ASN A 86 2.77 19.74 17.55
C ASN A 86 2.97 19.86 16.04
N ARG A 87 3.31 21.06 15.55
CA ARG A 87 3.68 21.27 14.14
C ARG A 87 4.87 20.40 13.73
N PHE A 88 5.94 20.40 14.53
CA PHE A 88 7.13 19.61 14.24
C PHE A 88 6.84 18.10 14.24
N LEU A 89 6.08 17.61 15.21
CA LEU A 89 5.67 16.20 15.28
C LEU A 89 4.81 15.78 14.08
N LEU A 90 3.80 16.58 13.72
CA LEU A 90 2.93 16.29 12.56
C LEU A 90 3.72 16.26 11.25
N LEU A 91 4.63 17.21 11.06
CA LEU A 91 5.49 17.25 9.88
C LEU A 91 6.38 16.00 9.82
N PHE A 92 7.01 15.62 10.94
CA PHE A 92 7.83 14.41 11.02
C PHE A 92 7.03 13.15 10.71
N ILE A 93 5.85 12.98 11.31
CA ILE A 93 4.97 11.82 11.08
C ILE A 93 4.52 11.76 9.62
N GLY A 94 4.05 12.89 9.07
CA GLY A 94 3.61 12.96 7.67
C GLY A 94 4.73 12.63 6.70
N PHE A 95 5.94 13.14 6.96
CA PHE A 95 7.12 12.83 6.14
C PHE A 95 7.53 11.36 6.21
N VAL A 96 7.57 10.76 7.40
CA VAL A 96 7.86 9.32 7.59
C VAL A 96 6.81 8.46 6.89
N CYS A 97 5.53 8.85 6.99
CA CYS A 97 4.42 8.18 6.34
C CYS A 97 4.58 8.12 4.81
N VAL A 98 4.95 9.26 4.20
CA VAL A 98 5.23 9.34 2.76
C VAL A 98 6.45 8.49 2.38
N LEU A 99 7.56 8.59 3.12
CA LEU A 99 8.75 7.80 2.84
C LEU A 99 8.49 6.29 2.94
N LEU A 100 7.82 5.86 4.00
CA LEU A 100 7.52 4.45 4.23
C LEU A 100 6.62 3.89 3.14
N SER A 101 5.57 4.62 2.75
CA SER A 101 4.70 4.22 1.65
C SER A 101 5.46 4.11 0.31
N PHE A 102 6.36 5.05 0.01
CA PHE A 102 7.16 5.04 -1.21
C PHE A 102 8.13 3.85 -1.25
N PHE A 103 8.91 3.64 -0.20
CA PHE A 103 9.87 2.53 -0.15
C PHE A 103 9.16 1.17 -0.18
N MET A 104 8.08 1.00 0.58
CA MET A 104 7.35 -0.27 0.61
C MET A 104 6.66 -0.56 -0.73
N ALA A 105 6.10 0.45 -1.40
CA ALA A 105 5.56 0.27 -2.75
C ALA A 105 6.65 -0.17 -3.76
N ARG A 106 7.87 0.39 -3.66
CA ARG A 106 9.00 -0.02 -4.50
C ARG A 106 9.46 -1.44 -4.20
N VAL A 107 9.47 -1.83 -2.93
CA VAL A 107 9.77 -3.21 -2.51
C VAL A 107 8.71 -4.17 -3.07
N PHE A 108 7.42 -3.83 -3.02
CA PHE A 108 6.38 -4.65 -3.64
C PHE A 108 6.58 -4.84 -5.14
N MET A 109 6.94 -3.78 -5.87
CA MET A 109 7.26 -3.92 -7.30
C MET A 109 8.44 -4.86 -7.54
N ARG A 110 9.47 -4.82 -6.70
CA ARG A 110 10.65 -5.71 -6.79
C ARG A 110 10.34 -7.17 -6.38
N MET A 111 9.42 -7.38 -5.44
CA MET A 111 8.93 -8.71 -5.07
C MET A 111 8.07 -9.33 -6.18
N LYS A 112 7.22 -8.53 -6.82
CA LYS A 112 6.35 -8.97 -7.91
C LYS A 112 7.15 -9.25 -9.19
N LEU A 113 8.13 -8.40 -9.50
CA LEU A 113 9.01 -8.50 -10.67
C LEU A 113 10.49 -8.54 -10.22
N PRO A 114 11.02 -9.73 -9.92
CA PRO A 114 12.44 -9.87 -9.64
C PRO A 114 13.25 -9.51 -10.90
N GLY A 115 14.15 -8.54 -10.78
CA GLY A 115 14.88 -7.95 -11.91
C GLY A 115 14.35 -6.59 -12.40
N TYR A 116 13.25 -6.09 -11.82
CA TYR A 116 12.68 -4.78 -12.18
C TYR A 116 13.66 -3.62 -11.95
N LEU A 117 14.13 -2.95 -13.00
CA LEU A 117 15.13 -1.86 -12.98
C LEU A 117 16.56 -2.27 -12.56
N MET A 118 17.02 -3.48 -12.93
CA MET A 118 18.47 -3.82 -12.92
C MET A 118 19.20 -3.26 -14.17
N GLY A 119 19.04 -1.96 -14.42
CA GLY A 119 19.73 -1.23 -15.50
C GLY A 119 20.63 -0.15 -14.93
#